data_AF-X0SIX3-F1
#
_entry.id   AF-X0SIX3-F1
#
_cell.length_a   1.000
_cell.length_b   1.000
_cell.length_c   1.000
_cell.angle_alpha   90.00
_cell.angle_beta   90.00
_cell.angle_gamma   90.00
#
_symmetry.space_group_name_H-M   'P 1'
#
loop_
_entity.id
_entity.type
_entity.pdbx_description
1 polymer ?
#
loop_
_entity_poly.entity_id
_entity_poly.type
_entity_poly.pdbx_seq_one_letter_code
_entity_poly.pdbx_strand_id
1 'polypeptide(L)'
;MNNSDYNDDQVTRWRRYLDKYLLLSWKTVLIIAGIWVLSVVLHKAMYGPFSDYFVPKDGLADNEVNAILQDRKGDLWFGVGGGDTEGAGVSRYDGASWRTFTTKDGLADNSVWAILQDRDGNLWFVTGDGVSRYDGASWQTFTTKDGLADNGVEAILQDGDGNLWFGTGDGVSRYDGTSWQTFTIEDGLADNGVWCIFQDRDGNLWFCTSAGVSRYDGTSWQTFTTNDGLADNEVSSILQDGDGNLWFISAGEWGMEGAGVSRYDGASWRTFTTKDGLAHNEVWCIFQDRDGNLWFGTAGGVSRYDGASWQTFTTNDGLADNEVEAILQDGDGNLWFATWAGVSRYDGTSWQTFTTKDGLANYEVTDILEDRDGNLWFGTYGGVSRYDGTSWQTFTTKIGLVPNAVFILGTVLIPLYFLISL
;
A
#
# COMPACT_ATOMS: atom_id res chain seq x y z
N MET A 1 25.33 21.94 -57.10
CA MET A 1 24.23 20.97 -57.23
C MET A 1 24.80 19.58 -56.96
N ASN A 2 24.28 18.93 -55.91
CA ASN A 2 24.34 17.52 -55.47
C ASN A 2 25.64 16.68 -55.42
N ASN A 3 25.85 16.13 -54.21
CA ASN A 3 26.32 14.79 -53.79
C ASN A 3 27.43 14.05 -54.57
N SER A 4 28.53 13.69 -53.87
CA SER A 4 28.79 12.34 -53.33
C SER A 4 30.20 12.25 -52.70
N ASP A 5 30.39 11.25 -51.83
CA ASP A 5 31.65 10.61 -51.40
C ASP A 5 32.56 11.32 -50.38
N TYR A 6 32.57 10.79 -49.14
CA TYR A 6 33.70 10.92 -48.22
C TYR A 6 34.25 9.52 -47.93
N ASN A 7 35.43 9.26 -48.48
CA ASN A 7 36.14 8.00 -48.47
C ASN A 7 37.33 8.09 -47.50
N ASP A 8 37.42 7.12 -46.58
CA ASP A 8 38.62 6.37 -46.21
C ASP A 8 39.97 7.13 -46.05
N ASP A 9 40.20 7.82 -44.92
CA ASP A 9 41.58 8.17 -44.48
C ASP A 9 41.76 8.47 -42.96
N GLN A 10 40.96 7.86 -42.07
CA GLN A 10 41.16 8.02 -40.61
C GLN A 10 41.59 6.72 -39.90
N VAL A 11 41.68 5.60 -40.63
CA VAL A 11 42.14 4.29 -40.13
C VAL A 11 43.68 4.24 -39.94
N THR A 12 44.42 5.24 -40.41
CA THR A 12 45.89 5.19 -40.44
C THR A 12 46.58 5.92 -39.26
N ARG A 13 45.83 6.53 -38.33
CA ARG A 13 46.42 7.28 -37.19
C ARG A 13 46.50 6.53 -35.86
N TRP A 14 45.84 5.39 -35.72
CA TRP A 14 45.83 4.58 -34.48
C TRP A 14 46.93 3.50 -34.37
N ARG A 15 47.75 3.30 -35.40
CA ARG A 15 48.72 2.19 -35.49
C ARG A 15 50.18 2.53 -35.15
N ARG A 16 50.48 3.66 -34.52
CA ARG A 16 51.88 4.08 -34.24
C ARG A 16 52.28 4.25 -32.77
N TYR A 17 51.48 3.78 -31.81
CA TYR A 17 51.82 3.90 -30.38
C TYR A 17 51.90 2.61 -29.56
N LEU A 18 51.71 1.42 -30.15
CA LEU A 18 51.64 0.17 -29.37
C LEU A 18 52.74 -0.89 -29.61
N ASP A 19 53.67 -0.69 -30.55
CA ASP A 19 54.64 -1.75 -30.92
C ASP A 19 56.11 -1.45 -30.55
N LYS A 20 56.43 -1.02 -29.32
CA LYS A 20 57.86 -0.91 -28.96
C LYS A 20 58.36 -1.34 -27.58
N TYR A 21 57.55 -1.74 -26.62
CA TYR A 21 58.10 -2.26 -25.35
C TYR A 21 57.15 -3.26 -24.66
N LEU A 22 57.39 -4.57 -24.83
CA LEU A 22 57.73 -5.52 -23.75
C LEU A 22 57.47 -6.98 -24.17
N LEU A 23 58.56 -7.75 -24.12
CA LEU A 23 58.67 -9.19 -24.32
C LEU A 23 58.54 -9.94 -22.97
N LEU A 24 57.71 -11.00 -22.96
CA LEU A 24 57.81 -12.29 -22.22
C LEU A 24 57.57 -12.30 -20.68
N SER A 25 56.88 -13.30 -20.10
CA SER A 25 57.03 -14.76 -20.29
C SER A 25 55.72 -15.58 -20.21
N TRP A 26 55.70 -16.78 -20.82
CA TRP A 26 54.56 -17.73 -20.78
C TRP A 26 54.24 -18.28 -19.38
N LYS A 27 55.15 -18.14 -18.39
CA LYS A 27 54.84 -18.47 -16.99
C LYS A 27 53.94 -17.40 -16.33
N THR A 28 53.95 -16.18 -16.83
CA THR A 28 53.02 -15.12 -16.40
C THR A 28 51.62 -15.36 -16.97
N VAL A 29 51.52 -15.98 -18.16
CA VAL A 29 50.23 -16.29 -18.81
C VAL A 29 49.43 -17.36 -18.04
N LEU A 30 50.09 -18.33 -17.38
CA LEU A 30 49.42 -19.34 -16.56
C LEU A 30 49.04 -18.84 -15.16
N ILE A 31 49.77 -17.88 -14.59
CA ILE A 31 49.34 -17.20 -13.34
C ILE A 31 48.14 -16.29 -13.62
N ILE A 32 48.08 -15.65 -14.78
CA ILE A 32 46.93 -14.82 -15.19
C ILE A 32 45.72 -15.71 -15.55
N ALA A 33 45.91 -16.88 -16.17
CA ALA A 33 44.79 -17.79 -16.44
C ALA A 33 44.21 -18.43 -15.16
N GLY A 34 45.03 -18.73 -14.16
CA GLY A 34 44.56 -19.22 -12.85
C GLY A 34 43.87 -18.14 -12.01
N ILE A 35 44.30 -16.89 -12.11
CA ILE A 35 43.66 -15.75 -11.44
C ILE A 35 42.38 -15.33 -12.17
N TRP A 36 42.27 -15.52 -13.49
CA TRP A 36 41.04 -15.25 -14.24
C TRP A 36 39.97 -16.34 -14.10
N VAL A 37 40.34 -17.60 -13.86
CA VAL A 37 39.34 -18.64 -13.57
C VAL A 37 38.87 -18.54 -12.11
N LEU A 38 39.73 -18.16 -11.17
CA LEU A 38 39.28 -17.90 -9.78
C LEU A 38 38.52 -16.57 -9.67
N SER A 39 38.88 -15.54 -10.45
CA SER A 39 38.07 -14.34 -10.52
C SER A 39 36.80 -14.58 -11.31
N VAL A 40 36.73 -15.30 -12.43
CA VAL A 40 35.44 -15.60 -13.06
C VAL A 40 34.61 -16.59 -12.23
N VAL A 41 35.19 -17.44 -11.38
CA VAL A 41 34.39 -18.30 -10.47
C VAL A 41 33.97 -17.57 -9.20
N LEU A 42 34.73 -16.63 -8.64
CA LEU A 42 34.27 -15.78 -7.52
C LEU A 42 33.48 -14.54 -7.96
N HIS A 43 33.73 -14.04 -9.15
CA HIS A 43 32.97 -12.97 -9.77
C HIS A 43 31.65 -13.59 -10.23
N LYS A 44 31.63 -14.70 -11.01
CA LYS A 44 30.43 -15.40 -11.50
C LYS A 44 29.64 -16.20 -10.44
N ALA A 45 30.23 -16.52 -9.28
CA ALA A 45 29.52 -17.07 -8.11
C ALA A 45 29.10 -16.00 -7.08
N MET A 46 29.37 -14.72 -7.32
CA MET A 46 28.70 -13.60 -6.63
C MET A 46 27.66 -12.88 -7.51
N TYR A 47 27.49 -13.27 -8.79
CA TYR A 47 26.32 -12.84 -9.58
C TYR A 47 25.10 -13.66 -9.16
N GLY A 48 24.02 -12.96 -8.85
CA GLY A 48 22.91 -12.95 -9.79
C GLY A 48 22.85 -11.56 -10.46
N PRO A 49 22.66 -11.44 -11.78
CA PRO A 49 22.04 -10.23 -12.30
C PRO A 49 20.59 -10.21 -11.81
N PHE A 50 20.13 -9.07 -11.29
CA PHE A 50 18.74 -8.62 -11.18
C PHE A 50 17.63 -9.68 -11.05
N SER A 51 16.86 -9.63 -9.96
CA SER A 51 15.45 -10.02 -10.04
C SER A 51 14.62 -9.37 -8.94
N ASP A 52 13.33 -9.26 -9.22
CA ASP A 52 12.21 -9.06 -8.30
C ASP A 52 11.66 -7.64 -8.21
N TYR A 53 11.44 -7.05 -9.38
CA TYR A 53 10.35 -6.10 -9.60
C TYR A 53 9.69 -6.40 -10.92
N PHE A 54 8.40 -6.10 -10.97
CA PHE A 54 7.56 -6.40 -12.11
C PHE A 54 7.13 -5.13 -12.79
N VAL A 55 7.32 -5.13 -14.10
CA VAL A 55 7.00 -4.01 -14.96
C VAL A 55 6.35 -4.52 -16.25
N PRO A 56 5.85 -3.66 -17.15
CA PRO A 56 5.13 -4.15 -18.31
C PRO A 56 5.96 -4.98 -19.27
N LYS A 57 7.28 -4.79 -19.27
CA LYS A 57 8.19 -5.65 -20.03
C LYS A 57 8.29 -7.08 -19.44
N ASP A 58 8.02 -7.24 -18.15
CA ASP A 58 8.06 -8.52 -17.44
C ASP A 58 6.70 -9.23 -17.49
N GLY A 59 5.62 -8.45 -17.68
CA GLY A 59 4.26 -8.94 -17.94
C GLY A 59 3.17 -8.28 -17.10
N LEU A 60 3.50 -7.27 -16.28
CA LEU A 60 2.52 -6.42 -15.61
C LEU A 60 1.71 -5.62 -16.66
N ALA A 61 0.39 -5.50 -16.51
CA ALA A 61 -0.44 -4.93 -17.58
C ALA A 61 -0.16 -3.45 -17.84
N ASP A 62 0.03 -2.72 -16.75
CA ASP A 62 0.42 -1.33 -16.68
C ASP A 62 1.11 -1.20 -15.32
N ASN A 63 0.98 -0.09 -14.67
CA ASN A 63 2.07 0.51 -13.98
C ASN A 63 1.50 1.42 -12.89
N GLU A 64 0.25 1.84 -13.08
CA GLU A 64 -0.69 2.34 -12.09
C GLU A 64 -1.23 1.17 -11.30
N VAL A 65 -0.48 0.72 -10.31
CA VAL A 65 -0.94 -0.34 -9.42
C VAL A 65 -1.72 0.29 -8.27
N ASN A 66 -3.03 0.09 -8.28
CA ASN A 66 -3.96 0.62 -7.27
C ASN A 66 -4.14 -0.35 -6.09
N ALA A 67 -4.00 -1.66 -6.34
CA ALA A 67 -4.17 -2.68 -5.32
C ALA A 67 -3.22 -3.85 -5.52
N ILE A 68 -2.72 -4.42 -4.42
CA ILE A 68 -1.87 -5.62 -4.41
C ILE A 68 -2.40 -6.63 -3.40
N LEU A 69 -2.52 -7.89 -3.80
CA LEU A 69 -2.88 -9.00 -2.91
C LEU A 69 -2.00 -10.23 -3.21
N GLN A 70 -1.38 -10.81 -2.18
CA GLN A 70 -0.84 -12.16 -2.27
C GLN A 70 -1.94 -13.14 -1.85
N ASP A 71 -2.33 -14.04 -2.77
CA ASP A 71 -3.34 -15.04 -2.45
C ASP A 71 -2.76 -16.20 -1.60
N ARG A 72 -3.65 -17.04 -1.07
CA ARG A 72 -3.25 -18.23 -0.29
C ARG A 72 -2.39 -19.26 -1.04
N LYS A 73 -2.36 -19.23 -2.38
CA LYS A 73 -1.50 -20.10 -3.20
C LYS A 73 -0.10 -19.50 -3.37
N GLY A 74 0.08 -18.23 -2.99
CA GLY A 74 1.32 -17.48 -3.12
C GLY A 74 1.40 -16.66 -4.40
N ASP A 75 0.35 -16.65 -5.23
CA ASP A 75 0.30 -15.82 -6.42
C ASP A 75 0.13 -14.35 -6.01
N LEU A 76 0.78 -13.46 -6.76
CA LEU A 76 0.61 -12.02 -6.59
C LEU A 76 -0.41 -11.50 -7.61
N TRP A 77 -1.36 -10.71 -7.11
CA TRP A 77 -2.42 -10.08 -7.87
C TRP A 77 -2.29 -8.58 -7.79
N PHE A 78 -2.38 -7.92 -8.94
CA PHE A 78 -2.21 -6.48 -9.08
C PHE A 78 -3.44 -5.93 -9.78
N GLY A 79 -4.16 -5.03 -9.13
CA GLY A 79 -5.21 -4.22 -9.73
C GLY A 79 -4.56 -3.05 -10.42
N VAL A 80 -4.75 -2.93 -11.73
CA VAL A 80 -3.97 -2.01 -12.55
C VAL A 80 -4.83 -1.05 -13.34
N GLY A 81 -4.54 0.23 -13.19
CA GLY A 81 -5.22 1.33 -13.86
C GLY A 81 -6.49 1.79 -13.14
N GLY A 82 -6.92 2.99 -13.51
CA GLY A 82 -7.94 3.77 -12.81
C GLY A 82 -7.34 5.04 -12.22
N GLY A 83 -7.97 6.19 -12.52
CA GLY A 83 -7.52 7.52 -12.11
C GLY A 83 -7.45 8.43 -13.32
N ASP A 84 -6.25 8.95 -13.60
CA ASP A 84 -5.97 9.80 -14.77
C ASP A 84 -5.63 9.01 -16.05
N THR A 85 -5.65 7.66 -16.00
CA THR A 85 -5.31 6.77 -17.12
C THR A 85 -6.39 5.74 -17.47
N GLU A 86 -6.28 5.13 -18.64
CA GLU A 86 -7.15 4.00 -19.02
C GLU A 86 -6.81 2.76 -18.19
N GLY A 87 -7.84 2.12 -17.61
CA GLY A 87 -7.70 0.87 -16.87
C GLY A 87 -7.01 -0.25 -17.66
N ALA A 88 -6.11 -1.00 -17.01
CA ALA A 88 -5.32 -2.07 -17.63
C ALA A 88 -5.71 -3.48 -17.15
N GLY A 89 -6.64 -3.58 -16.19
CA GLY A 89 -7.23 -4.81 -15.71
C GLY A 89 -6.49 -5.39 -14.50
N VAL A 90 -6.45 -6.72 -14.41
CA VAL A 90 -5.82 -7.43 -13.30
C VAL A 90 -4.62 -8.20 -13.81
N SER A 91 -3.44 -7.98 -13.23
CA SER A 91 -2.26 -8.81 -13.52
C SER A 91 -2.05 -9.84 -12.42
N ARG A 92 -1.76 -11.08 -12.81
CA ARG A 92 -1.40 -12.19 -11.92
C ARG A 92 0.02 -12.65 -12.22
N TYR A 93 0.80 -12.87 -11.17
CA TYR A 93 2.10 -13.52 -11.20
C TYR A 93 2.12 -14.76 -10.33
N ASP A 94 2.45 -15.92 -10.91
CA ASP A 94 2.46 -17.21 -10.23
C ASP A 94 3.86 -17.66 -9.76
N GLY A 95 4.83 -16.75 -9.73
CA GLY A 95 6.23 -17.07 -9.44
C GLY A 95 7.05 -17.49 -10.67
N ALA A 96 6.41 -17.72 -11.82
CA ALA A 96 7.09 -18.10 -13.05
C ALA A 96 6.61 -17.32 -14.29
N SER A 97 5.34 -16.92 -14.33
CA SER A 97 4.70 -16.35 -15.50
C SER A 97 3.64 -15.30 -15.14
N TRP A 98 3.41 -14.40 -16.11
CA TRP A 98 2.41 -13.35 -16.01
C TRP A 98 1.16 -13.68 -16.82
N ARG A 99 0.02 -13.29 -16.28
CA ARG A 99 -1.25 -13.25 -17.00
C ARG A 99 -2.03 -12.00 -16.65
N THR A 100 -2.48 -11.29 -17.67
CA THR A 100 -3.41 -10.17 -17.53
C THR A 100 -4.84 -10.61 -17.84
N PHE A 101 -5.78 -10.18 -17.03
CA PHE A 101 -7.21 -10.33 -17.21
C PHE A 101 -7.84 -8.98 -17.45
N THR A 102 -8.72 -8.90 -18.44
CA THR A 102 -9.43 -7.67 -18.83
C THR A 102 -10.92 -7.94 -18.95
N THR A 103 -11.69 -6.94 -19.38
CA THR A 103 -13.08 -7.09 -19.79
C THR A 103 -13.30 -8.18 -20.85
N LYS A 104 -12.27 -8.53 -21.64
CA LYS A 104 -12.32 -9.65 -22.59
C LYS A 104 -12.34 -11.03 -21.92
N ASP A 105 -11.83 -11.13 -20.70
CA ASP A 105 -11.79 -12.36 -19.91
C ASP A 105 -13.01 -12.51 -19.00
N GLY A 106 -13.77 -11.42 -18.78
CA GLY A 106 -14.98 -11.39 -17.95
C GLY A 106 -14.90 -10.43 -16.75
N LEU A 107 -13.87 -9.61 -16.64
CA LEU A 107 -13.79 -8.51 -15.66
C LEU A 107 -14.86 -7.44 -15.98
N ALA A 108 -15.47 -6.82 -14.98
CA ALA A 108 -16.52 -5.82 -15.18
C ALA A 108 -15.98 -4.52 -15.81
N ASP A 109 -14.89 -3.99 -15.28
CA ASP A 109 -14.15 -2.85 -15.83
C ASP A 109 -12.64 -3.06 -15.67
N ASN A 110 -11.83 -2.44 -16.53
CA ASN A 110 -10.38 -2.58 -16.46
C ASN A 110 -9.72 -1.70 -15.40
N SER A 111 -10.44 -0.78 -14.76
CA SER A 111 -9.93 0.00 -13.63
C SER A 111 -10.20 -0.81 -12.37
N VAL A 112 -9.17 -1.14 -11.59
CA VAL A 112 -9.30 -2.05 -10.43
C VAL A 112 -8.75 -1.39 -9.19
N TRP A 113 -9.61 -1.14 -8.20
CA TRP A 113 -9.31 -0.29 -7.04
C TRP A 113 -9.02 -1.07 -5.76
N ALA A 114 -9.63 -2.25 -5.60
CA ALA A 114 -9.41 -3.09 -4.44
C ALA A 114 -9.48 -4.57 -4.80
N ILE A 115 -8.72 -5.39 -4.06
CA ILE A 115 -8.73 -6.84 -4.19
C ILE A 115 -8.91 -7.46 -2.79
N LEU A 116 -9.86 -8.39 -2.67
CA LEU A 116 -10.09 -9.17 -1.46
C LEU A 116 -10.13 -10.66 -1.79
N GLN A 117 -9.45 -11.49 -1.00
CA GLN A 117 -9.63 -12.93 -1.04
C GLN A 117 -10.59 -13.38 0.07
N ASP A 118 -11.73 -13.95 -0.32
CA ASP A 118 -12.71 -14.45 0.65
C ASP A 118 -12.26 -15.75 1.34
N ARG A 119 -13.00 -16.19 2.36
CA ARG A 119 -12.76 -17.43 3.11
C ARG A 119 -12.78 -18.69 2.23
N ASP A 120 -13.58 -18.70 1.18
CA ASP A 120 -13.66 -19.83 0.24
C ASP A 120 -12.52 -19.81 -0.79
N GLY A 121 -11.73 -18.73 -0.81
CA GLY A 121 -10.57 -18.56 -1.67
C GLY A 121 -10.87 -17.87 -2.99
N ASN A 122 -12.10 -17.39 -3.22
CA ASN A 122 -12.42 -16.57 -4.38
C ASN A 122 -11.79 -15.19 -4.22
N LEU A 123 -11.44 -14.60 -5.35
CA LEU A 123 -10.92 -13.24 -5.42
C LEU A 123 -12.04 -12.30 -5.86
N TRP A 124 -12.18 -11.21 -5.14
CA TRP A 124 -13.14 -10.15 -5.39
C TRP A 124 -12.37 -8.90 -5.78
N PHE A 125 -12.80 -8.28 -6.88
CA PHE A 125 -12.18 -7.12 -7.48
C PHE A 125 -13.22 -6.01 -7.53
N VAL A 126 -12.95 -4.92 -6.82
CA VAL A 126 -13.70 -3.66 -6.97
C VAL A 126 -13.19 -2.99 -8.23
N THR A 127 -14.08 -2.70 -9.17
CA THR A 127 -13.73 -2.13 -10.47
C THR A 127 -14.41 -0.79 -10.73
N GLY A 128 -14.01 -0.08 -11.79
CA GLY A 128 -14.65 1.18 -12.18
C GLY A 128 -16.14 1.09 -12.51
N ASP A 129 -16.68 -0.11 -12.79
CA ASP A 129 -18.11 -0.35 -13.03
C ASP A 129 -18.61 -1.64 -12.34
N GLY A 130 -18.68 -1.62 -11.00
CA GLY A 130 -19.18 -2.74 -10.19
C GLY A 130 -18.09 -3.65 -9.65
N VAL A 131 -18.45 -4.91 -9.37
CA VAL A 131 -17.58 -5.88 -8.69
C VAL A 131 -17.44 -7.14 -9.51
N SER A 132 -16.22 -7.70 -9.59
CA SER A 132 -15.96 -8.99 -10.23
C SER A 132 -15.47 -10.03 -9.23
N ARG A 133 -16.01 -11.24 -9.29
CA ARG A 133 -15.53 -12.42 -8.56
C ARG A 133 -14.81 -13.37 -9.51
N TYR A 134 -13.67 -13.91 -9.07
CA TYR A 134 -12.91 -14.96 -9.73
C TYR A 134 -12.72 -16.16 -8.81
N ASP A 135 -13.21 -17.33 -9.24
CA ASP A 135 -13.12 -18.60 -8.48
C ASP A 135 -11.85 -19.41 -8.78
N GLY A 136 -10.93 -18.88 -9.60
CA GLY A 136 -9.77 -19.60 -10.11
C GLY A 136 -9.95 -20.24 -11.49
N ALA A 137 -11.18 -20.25 -12.03
CA ALA A 137 -11.52 -20.79 -13.34
C ALA A 137 -12.38 -19.83 -14.16
N SER A 138 -13.35 -19.18 -13.54
CA SER A 138 -14.39 -18.37 -14.18
C SER A 138 -14.60 -17.03 -13.48
N TRP A 139 -15.06 -16.06 -14.26
CA TRP A 139 -15.40 -14.72 -13.80
C TRP A 139 -16.92 -14.57 -13.68
N GLN A 140 -17.36 -13.87 -12.64
CA GLN A 140 -18.73 -13.43 -12.46
C GLN A 140 -18.75 -11.96 -12.03
N THR A 141 -19.50 -11.14 -12.74
CA THR A 141 -19.61 -9.71 -12.48
C THR A 141 -20.95 -9.38 -11.81
N PHE A 142 -20.94 -8.41 -10.91
CA PHE A 142 -22.11 -7.92 -10.20
C PHE A 142 -22.21 -6.40 -10.35
N THR A 143 -23.38 -5.95 -10.78
CA THR A 143 -23.72 -4.54 -10.99
C THR A 143 -25.06 -4.23 -10.30
N THR A 144 -25.55 -3.00 -10.46
CA THR A 144 -26.92 -2.61 -10.08
C THR A 144 -28.02 -3.50 -10.65
N LYS A 145 -27.76 -4.19 -11.77
CA LYS A 145 -28.72 -5.15 -12.35
C LYS A 145 -28.83 -6.45 -11.54
N ASP A 146 -27.81 -6.76 -10.76
CA ASP A 146 -27.68 -8.00 -9.98
C ASP A 146 -28.07 -7.80 -8.51
N GLY A 147 -28.17 -6.56 -8.05
CA GLY A 147 -28.58 -6.17 -6.70
C GLY A 147 -27.59 -5.30 -5.93
N LEU A 148 -26.46 -4.93 -6.53
CA LEU A 148 -25.54 -3.94 -5.97
C LEU A 148 -26.22 -2.56 -5.90
N ALA A 149 -26.00 -1.79 -4.84
CA ALA A 149 -26.65 -0.49 -4.64
C ALA A 149 -26.19 0.55 -5.67
N ASP A 150 -24.89 0.63 -5.92
CA ASP A 150 -24.28 1.47 -6.95
C ASP A 150 -23.04 0.78 -7.53
N ASN A 151 -22.69 1.08 -8.79
CA ASN A 151 -21.54 0.47 -9.45
C ASN A 151 -20.20 1.09 -9.00
N GLY A 152 -20.22 2.31 -8.44
CA GLY A 152 -19.09 2.93 -7.75
C GLY A 152 -18.96 2.33 -6.35
N VAL A 153 -18.16 1.28 -6.25
CA VAL A 153 -17.84 0.63 -4.97
C VAL A 153 -16.53 1.19 -4.45
N GLU A 154 -16.51 1.63 -3.19
CA GLU A 154 -15.35 2.26 -2.55
C GLU A 154 -14.76 1.39 -1.43
N ALA A 155 -15.58 0.52 -0.82
CA ALA A 155 -15.13 -0.37 0.24
C ALA A 155 -15.63 -1.79 0.04
N ILE A 156 -14.82 -2.77 0.45
CA ILE A 156 -15.20 -4.19 0.51
C ILE A 156 -14.71 -4.81 1.82
N LEU A 157 -15.57 -5.57 2.49
CA LEU A 157 -15.23 -6.33 3.71
C LEU A 157 -15.96 -7.68 3.72
N GLN A 158 -15.29 -8.75 4.17
CA GLN A 158 -15.97 -10.00 4.55
C GLN A 158 -16.13 -10.05 6.07
N ASP A 159 -17.37 -10.19 6.54
CA ASP A 159 -17.68 -10.22 7.97
C ASP A 159 -17.39 -11.58 8.65
N GLY A 160 -17.49 -11.60 9.98
CA GLY A 160 -17.44 -12.78 10.85
C GLY A 160 -18.32 -13.96 10.40
N ASP A 161 -19.46 -13.72 9.77
CA ASP A 161 -20.40 -14.75 9.31
C ASP A 161 -20.15 -15.20 7.86
N GLY A 162 -19.25 -14.53 7.15
CA GLY A 162 -18.86 -14.83 5.78
C GLY A 162 -19.60 -14.01 4.72
N ASN A 163 -20.48 -13.09 5.11
CA ASN A 163 -21.12 -12.18 4.17
C ASN A 163 -20.11 -11.16 3.65
N LEU A 164 -20.30 -10.72 2.41
CA LEU A 164 -19.53 -9.64 1.82
C LEU A 164 -20.34 -8.35 1.89
N TRP A 165 -19.67 -7.29 2.31
CA TRP A 165 -20.22 -5.95 2.44
C TRP A 165 -19.49 -5.02 1.48
N PHE A 166 -20.25 -4.24 0.75
CA PHE A 166 -19.76 -3.31 -0.27
C PHE A 166 -20.28 -1.92 0.05
N GLY A 167 -19.37 -0.99 0.33
CA GLY A 167 -19.68 0.43 0.49
C GLY A 167 -19.72 1.07 -0.88
N THR A 168 -20.81 1.76 -1.21
CA THR A 168 -21.03 2.32 -2.54
C THR A 168 -21.43 3.79 -2.46
N GLY A 169 -21.54 4.46 -3.60
CA GLY A 169 -22.06 5.83 -3.67
C GLY A 169 -23.56 5.98 -3.35
N ASP A 170 -24.33 4.88 -3.27
CA ASP A 170 -25.77 4.90 -2.99
C ASP A 170 -26.21 3.87 -1.93
N GLY A 171 -25.36 3.64 -0.94
CA GLY A 171 -25.64 2.84 0.26
C GLY A 171 -24.63 1.72 0.50
N VAL A 172 -25.05 0.76 1.31
CA VAL A 172 -24.26 -0.44 1.62
C VAL A 172 -24.96 -1.66 1.05
N SER A 173 -24.25 -2.47 0.27
CA SER A 173 -24.74 -3.75 -0.23
C SER A 173 -24.15 -4.91 0.55
N ARG A 174 -24.99 -5.81 1.04
CA ARG A 174 -24.61 -7.10 1.63
C ARG A 174 -24.90 -8.23 0.67
N TYR A 175 -23.94 -9.12 0.47
CA TYR A 175 -24.07 -10.36 -0.30
C TYR A 175 -23.80 -11.57 0.59
N ASP A 176 -24.79 -12.45 0.73
CA ASP A 176 -24.71 -13.67 1.57
C ASP A 176 -24.18 -14.90 0.80
N GLY A 177 -23.66 -14.70 -0.41
CA GLY A 177 -23.27 -15.78 -1.33
C GLY A 177 -24.39 -16.22 -2.28
N THR A 178 -25.63 -15.80 -2.05
CA THR A 178 -26.81 -16.14 -2.87
C THR A 178 -27.63 -14.90 -3.24
N SER A 179 -27.87 -14.01 -2.28
CA SER A 179 -28.78 -12.88 -2.38
C SER A 179 -28.11 -11.56 -1.97
N TRP A 180 -28.62 -10.48 -2.55
CA TRP A 180 -28.20 -9.11 -2.26
C TRP A 180 -29.24 -8.41 -1.39
N GLN A 181 -28.75 -7.62 -0.44
CA GLN A 181 -29.56 -6.70 0.35
C GLN A 181 -28.86 -5.35 0.42
N THR A 182 -29.59 -4.28 0.15
CA THR A 182 -29.10 -2.90 0.24
C THR A 182 -29.63 -2.23 1.50
N PHE A 183 -28.78 -1.43 2.15
CA PHE A 183 -29.11 -0.57 3.27
C PHE A 183 -28.80 0.88 2.90
N THR A 184 -29.73 1.78 3.20
CA THR A 184 -29.67 3.21 2.88
C THR A 184 -29.97 4.07 4.11
N ILE A 185 -30.05 5.38 3.94
CA ILE A 185 -30.59 6.30 4.95
C ILE A 185 -31.99 5.90 5.46
N GLU A 186 -32.80 5.22 4.64
CA GLU A 186 -34.14 4.75 5.05
C GLU A 186 -34.07 3.61 6.08
N ASP A 187 -32.96 2.87 6.11
CA ASP A 187 -32.72 1.75 7.04
C ASP A 187 -32.02 2.19 8.32
N GLY A 188 -31.42 3.39 8.33
CA GLY A 188 -30.73 3.98 9.48
C GLY A 188 -29.27 4.35 9.24
N LEU A 189 -28.76 4.19 8.02
CA LEU A 189 -27.43 4.67 7.63
C LEU A 189 -27.36 6.21 7.72
N ALA A 190 -26.21 6.76 8.09
CA ALA A 190 -26.01 8.19 8.26
C ALA A 190 -26.08 8.96 6.94
N ASP A 191 -25.46 8.42 5.89
CA ASP A 191 -25.51 8.91 4.52
C ASP A 191 -25.30 7.73 3.55
N ASN A 192 -25.76 7.86 2.30
CA ASN A 192 -25.63 6.79 1.32
C ASN A 192 -24.21 6.64 0.75
N GLY A 193 -23.37 7.67 0.75
CA GLY A 193 -21.98 7.53 0.32
C GLY A 193 -21.16 6.81 1.39
N VAL A 194 -20.65 5.61 1.09
CA VAL A 194 -19.88 4.78 2.04
C VAL A 194 -18.53 4.37 1.47
N TRP A 195 -17.45 4.90 2.04
CA TRP A 195 -16.06 4.66 1.58
C TRP A 195 -15.21 3.81 2.53
N CYS A 196 -15.71 3.47 3.72
CA CYS A 196 -15.00 2.60 4.66
C CYS A 196 -15.97 1.73 5.46
N ILE A 197 -15.60 0.45 5.69
CA ILE A 197 -16.39 -0.54 6.42
C ILE A 197 -15.51 -1.30 7.41
N PHE A 198 -15.60 -1.03 8.70
CA PHE A 198 -14.81 -1.69 9.74
C PHE A 198 -15.65 -2.72 10.53
N GLN A 199 -15.11 -3.91 10.81
CA GLN A 199 -15.71 -4.85 11.77
C GLN A 199 -14.95 -4.83 13.09
N ASP A 200 -15.64 -4.56 14.20
CA ASP A 200 -15.05 -4.65 15.54
C ASP A 200 -15.01 -6.09 16.08
N ARG A 201 -14.26 -6.31 17.17
CA ARG A 201 -14.11 -7.64 17.81
C ARG A 201 -15.41 -8.23 18.36
N ASP A 202 -16.44 -7.41 18.58
CA ASP A 202 -17.76 -7.87 19.02
C ASP A 202 -18.65 -8.25 17.83
N GLY A 203 -18.16 -8.05 16.60
CA GLY A 203 -18.84 -8.38 15.35
C GLY A 203 -19.67 -7.24 14.77
N ASN A 204 -19.72 -6.07 15.41
CA ASN A 204 -20.46 -4.93 14.87
C ASN A 204 -19.72 -4.37 13.66
N LEU A 205 -20.49 -3.91 12.68
CA LEU A 205 -19.99 -3.25 11.48
C LEU A 205 -20.12 -1.75 11.63
N TRP A 206 -19.09 -1.03 11.23
CA TRP A 206 -18.99 0.42 11.28
C TRP A 206 -18.77 0.94 9.87
N PHE A 207 -19.61 1.88 9.44
CA PHE A 207 -19.64 2.42 8.10
C PHE A 207 -19.34 3.92 8.15
N CYS A 208 -18.25 4.35 7.53
CA CYS A 208 -17.92 5.78 7.41
C CYS A 208 -18.68 6.37 6.23
N THR A 209 -19.35 7.50 6.45
CA THR A 209 -20.19 8.16 5.45
C THR A 209 -19.99 9.68 5.45
N SER A 210 -20.52 10.39 4.45
CA SER A 210 -20.44 11.86 4.35
C SER A 210 -21.12 12.61 5.50
N ALA A 211 -21.91 11.93 6.33
CA ALA A 211 -22.67 12.56 7.41
C ALA A 211 -22.44 11.92 8.77
N GLY A 212 -21.38 11.12 8.94
CA GLY A 212 -21.01 10.51 10.21
C GLY A 212 -20.60 9.05 10.07
N VAL A 213 -20.61 8.34 11.20
CA VAL A 213 -20.34 6.91 11.25
C VAL A 213 -21.57 6.15 11.71
N SER A 214 -21.94 5.11 10.97
CA SER A 214 -23.06 4.23 11.33
C SER A 214 -22.55 2.90 11.85
N ARG A 215 -23.04 2.46 13.00
CA ARG A 215 -22.83 1.12 13.55
C ARG A 215 -24.04 0.23 13.26
N TYR A 216 -23.78 -1.00 12.82
CA TYR A 216 -24.76 -2.06 12.66
C TYR A 216 -24.38 -3.27 13.51
N ASP A 217 -25.28 -3.68 14.42
CA ASP A 217 -25.08 -4.83 15.33
C ASP A 217 -25.60 -6.17 14.77
N GLY A 218 -25.96 -6.20 13.48
CA GLY A 218 -26.64 -7.34 12.85
C GLY A 218 -28.16 -7.27 12.89
N THR A 219 -28.73 -6.35 13.67
CA THR A 219 -30.18 -6.16 13.82
C THR A 219 -30.59 -4.68 13.69
N SER A 220 -29.83 -3.77 14.28
CA SER A 220 -30.17 -2.36 14.44
C SER A 220 -29.02 -1.45 14.03
N TRP A 221 -29.40 -0.26 13.55
CA TRP A 221 -28.49 0.81 13.16
C TRP A 221 -28.41 1.87 14.25
N GLN A 222 -27.20 2.38 14.48
CA GLN A 222 -26.95 3.54 15.32
C GLN A 222 -25.93 4.46 14.66
N THR A 223 -26.30 5.72 14.47
CA THR A 223 -25.44 6.73 13.85
C THR A 223 -24.81 7.64 14.89
N PHE A 224 -23.56 8.00 14.66
CA PHE A 224 -22.78 8.93 15.46
C PHE A 224 -22.27 10.08 14.58
N THR A 225 -22.43 11.29 15.09
CA THR A 225 -22.05 12.54 14.44
C THR A 225 -21.22 13.42 15.37
N THR A 226 -20.82 14.60 14.92
CA THR A 226 -20.25 15.65 15.77
C THR A 226 -21.11 16.03 16.97
N ASN A 227 -22.43 15.83 16.91
CA ASN A 227 -23.31 16.03 18.07
C ASN A 227 -23.13 14.99 19.17
N ASP A 228 -22.63 13.79 18.82
CA ASP A 228 -22.40 12.69 19.75
C ASP A 228 -20.98 12.72 20.33
N GLY A 229 -20.09 13.53 19.76
CA GLY A 229 -18.70 13.72 20.20
C GLY A 229 -17.65 13.23 19.21
N LEU A 230 -18.05 12.87 17.99
CA LEU A 230 -17.12 12.64 16.88
C LEU A 230 -16.43 13.97 16.51
N ALA A 231 -15.15 13.93 16.15
CA ALA A 231 -14.37 15.12 15.81
C ALA A 231 -14.85 15.77 14.51
N ASP A 232 -15.12 14.95 13.50
CA ASP A 232 -15.69 15.32 12.21
C ASP A 232 -16.62 14.21 11.72
N ASN A 233 -17.63 14.56 10.94
CA ASN A 233 -18.54 13.58 10.34
C ASN A 233 -17.85 12.76 9.24
N GLU A 234 -16.83 13.30 8.57
CA GLU A 234 -16.08 12.59 7.54
C GLU A 234 -14.93 11.82 8.17
N VAL A 235 -15.13 10.52 8.42
CA VAL A 235 -14.11 9.63 8.99
C VAL A 235 -13.38 8.89 7.88
N SER A 236 -12.07 9.04 7.78
CA SER A 236 -11.25 8.34 6.78
C SER A 236 -10.87 6.92 7.21
N SER A 237 -10.68 6.67 8.51
CA SER A 237 -10.17 5.40 9.00
C SER A 237 -10.60 5.08 10.43
N ILE A 238 -10.68 3.78 10.74
CA ILE A 238 -11.06 3.23 12.05
C ILE A 238 -10.02 2.18 12.49
N LEU A 239 -9.55 2.28 13.73
CA LEU A 239 -8.71 1.27 14.38
C LEU A 239 -9.30 0.87 15.73
N GLN A 240 -9.29 -0.43 16.06
CA GLN A 240 -9.59 -0.92 17.40
C GLN A 240 -8.30 -1.24 18.16
N ASP A 241 -8.07 -0.57 19.28
CA ASP A 241 -6.88 -0.80 20.10
C ASP A 241 -6.99 -2.09 20.93
N GLY A 242 -5.89 -2.52 21.53
CA GLY A 242 -5.80 -3.71 22.40
C GLY A 242 -6.78 -3.70 23.59
N ASP A 243 -7.19 -2.52 24.08
CA ASP A 243 -8.15 -2.37 25.18
C ASP A 243 -9.61 -2.42 24.71
N GLY A 244 -9.84 -2.43 23.39
CA GLY A 244 -11.14 -2.52 22.75
C GLY A 244 -11.75 -1.17 22.38
N ASN A 245 -11.05 -0.05 22.62
CA ASN A 245 -11.54 1.27 22.19
C ASN A 245 -11.39 1.39 20.67
N LEU A 246 -12.35 2.11 20.07
CA LEU A 246 -12.31 2.45 18.66
C LEU A 246 -11.77 3.86 18.48
N TRP A 247 -10.86 4.02 17.54
CA TRP A 247 -10.22 5.28 17.17
C TRP A 247 -10.59 5.64 15.75
N PHE A 248 -11.11 6.85 15.55
CA PHE A 248 -11.64 7.35 14.29
C PHE A 248 -10.80 8.55 13.88
N ILE A 249 -10.14 8.42 12.73
CA ILE A 249 -9.43 9.52 12.08
C ILE A 249 -10.42 10.26 11.21
N SER A 250 -10.51 11.57 11.41
CA SER A 250 -11.30 12.45 10.55
C SER A 250 -10.50 12.82 9.30
N ALA A 251 -11.12 12.71 8.13
CA ALA A 251 -10.57 13.25 6.90
C ALA A 251 -10.49 14.78 7.05
N GLY A 252 -9.29 15.35 7.07
CA GLY A 252 -9.15 16.76 6.78
C GLY A 252 -9.26 16.95 5.27
N GLU A 253 -9.92 18.00 4.80
CA GLU A 253 -9.66 18.47 3.44
C GLU A 253 -8.19 18.90 3.36
N TRP A 254 -7.46 18.46 2.33
CA TRP A 254 -6.03 18.77 2.14
C TRP A 254 -5.73 20.26 2.35
N GLY A 255 -4.91 20.57 3.36
CA GLY A 255 -4.55 21.94 3.69
C GLY A 255 -5.56 22.72 4.54
N MET A 256 -6.57 22.05 5.11
CA MET A 256 -7.42 22.60 6.17
C MET A 256 -6.95 22.16 7.57
N GLU A 257 -7.36 22.90 8.60
CA GLU A 257 -7.16 22.45 9.98
C GLU A 257 -8.01 21.19 10.20
N GLY A 258 -7.36 20.02 10.26
CA GLY A 258 -8.05 18.76 10.58
C GLY A 258 -8.77 18.83 11.94
N ALA A 259 -9.63 17.86 12.21
CA ALA A 259 -10.45 17.83 13.43
C ALA A 259 -9.80 17.08 14.61
N GLY A 260 -8.67 16.39 14.37
CA GLY A 260 -8.00 15.54 15.34
C GLY A 260 -8.45 14.09 15.25
N VAL A 261 -8.39 13.37 16.37
CA VAL A 261 -8.77 11.96 16.44
C VAL A 261 -9.81 11.72 17.53
N SER A 262 -10.83 10.91 17.22
CA SER A 262 -11.89 10.56 18.17
C SER A 262 -11.68 9.17 18.72
N ARG A 263 -11.87 8.99 20.02
CA ARG A 263 -11.91 7.68 20.67
C ARG A 263 -13.31 7.39 21.19
N TYR A 264 -13.82 6.19 20.93
CA TYR A 264 -15.04 5.65 21.49
C TYR A 264 -14.71 4.43 22.37
N ASP A 265 -15.14 4.46 23.64
CA ASP A 265 -14.89 3.40 24.62
C ASP A 265 -16.06 2.42 24.79
N GLY A 266 -17.03 2.44 23.87
CA GLY A 266 -18.27 1.67 23.95
C GLY A 266 -19.41 2.40 24.66
N ALA A 267 -19.14 3.53 25.34
CA ALA A 267 -20.15 4.33 26.02
C ALA A 267 -20.04 5.83 25.73
N SER A 268 -18.83 6.35 25.56
CA SER A 268 -18.54 7.76 25.46
C SER A 268 -17.49 8.08 24.40
N TRP A 269 -17.60 9.28 23.85
CA TRP A 269 -16.67 9.84 22.87
C TRP A 269 -15.70 10.80 23.54
N ARG A 270 -14.44 10.78 23.09
CA ARG A 270 -13.43 11.78 23.42
C ARG A 270 -12.61 12.12 22.20
N THR A 271 -12.57 13.40 21.83
CA THR A 271 -11.70 13.93 20.79
C THR A 271 -10.37 14.40 21.39
N PHE A 272 -9.28 14.12 20.68
CA PHE A 272 -7.93 14.59 20.98
C PHE A 272 -7.43 15.51 19.87
N THR A 273 -6.86 16.64 20.26
CA THR A 273 -6.33 17.68 19.37
C THR A 273 -4.92 18.08 19.78
N THR A 274 -4.34 19.07 19.08
CA THR A 274 -3.09 19.74 19.48
C THR A 274 -3.13 20.31 20.90
N LYS A 275 -4.31 20.59 21.45
CA LYS A 275 -4.48 21.01 22.86
C LYS A 275 -4.21 19.88 23.85
N ASP A 276 -4.37 18.63 23.43
CA ASP A 276 -4.16 17.44 24.26
C ASP A 276 -2.74 16.88 24.13
N GLY A 277 -2.01 17.27 23.08
CA GLY A 277 -0.62 16.86 22.84
C GLY A 277 -0.39 16.22 21.46
N LEU A 278 -1.42 16.09 20.63
CA LEU A 278 -1.28 15.66 19.24
C LEU A 278 -0.39 16.64 18.45
N ALA A 279 0.47 16.14 17.58
CA ALA A 279 1.40 16.95 16.79
C ALA A 279 0.68 17.91 15.84
N HIS A 280 -0.39 17.44 15.21
CA HIS A 280 -1.25 18.20 14.32
C HIS A 280 -2.66 17.61 14.30
N ASN A 281 -3.69 18.41 14.04
CA ASN A 281 -5.07 17.90 14.01
C ASN A 281 -5.42 17.19 12.69
N GLU A 282 -4.61 17.37 11.65
CA GLU A 282 -4.69 16.57 10.43
C GLU A 282 -3.90 15.29 10.65
N VAL A 283 -4.62 14.20 10.87
CA VAL A 283 -4.09 12.87 11.15
C VAL A 283 -4.33 12.01 9.91
N TRP A 284 -3.30 11.32 9.43
CA TRP A 284 -3.38 10.53 8.19
C TRP A 284 -3.36 9.03 8.47
N CYS A 285 -2.67 8.61 9.52
CA CYS A 285 -2.64 7.20 9.92
C CYS A 285 -2.60 7.01 11.43
N ILE A 286 -3.05 5.83 11.87
CA ILE A 286 -2.96 5.33 13.23
C ILE A 286 -2.40 3.92 13.21
N PHE A 287 -1.48 3.63 14.13
CA PHE A 287 -0.83 2.35 14.27
C PHE A 287 -0.72 1.99 15.76
N GLN A 288 -0.99 0.74 16.13
CA GLN A 288 -0.71 0.25 17.48
C GLN A 288 0.56 -0.61 17.47
N ASP A 289 1.56 -0.24 18.28
CA ASP A 289 2.76 -1.06 18.43
C ASP A 289 2.53 -2.29 19.32
N ARG A 290 3.48 -3.22 19.31
CA ARG A 290 3.44 -4.45 20.13
C ARG A 290 3.40 -4.22 21.64
N ASP A 291 3.81 -3.03 22.11
CA ASP A 291 3.75 -2.64 23.52
C ASP A 291 2.40 -2.00 23.90
N GLY A 292 1.50 -1.83 22.91
CA GLY A 292 0.17 -1.28 23.07
C GLY A 292 0.08 0.24 22.90
N ASN A 293 1.19 0.93 22.60
CA ASN A 293 1.16 2.37 22.36
C ASN A 293 0.53 2.65 20.99
N LEU A 294 -0.24 3.74 20.92
CA LEU A 294 -0.80 4.22 19.67
C LEU A 294 0.10 5.30 19.08
N TRP A 295 0.39 5.17 17.79
CA TRP A 295 1.20 6.08 17.00
C TRP A 295 0.31 6.72 15.94
N PHE A 296 0.37 8.04 15.84
CA PHE A 296 -0.45 8.84 14.93
C PHE A 296 0.48 9.59 14.00
N GLY A 297 0.43 9.28 12.71
CA GLY A 297 1.07 10.06 11.65
C GLY A 297 0.19 11.26 11.32
N THR A 298 0.79 12.45 11.32
CA THR A 298 0.06 13.72 11.14
C THR A 298 0.81 14.61 10.17
N ALA A 299 0.19 15.71 9.74
CA ALA A 299 0.88 16.73 8.93
C ALA A 299 1.96 17.54 9.70
N GLY A 300 2.09 17.35 11.02
CA GLY A 300 3.01 18.12 11.88
C GLY A 300 3.98 17.28 12.71
N GLY A 301 4.09 15.99 12.42
CA GLY A 301 4.98 15.03 13.07
C GLY A 301 4.27 13.73 13.44
N VAL A 302 4.95 12.94 14.26
CA VAL A 302 4.41 11.70 14.82
C VAL A 302 4.04 11.91 16.28
N SER A 303 2.85 11.48 16.69
CA SER A 303 2.45 11.47 18.10
C SER A 303 2.34 10.04 18.62
N ARG A 304 2.96 9.75 19.76
CA ARG A 304 2.76 8.50 20.52
C ARG A 304 1.85 8.76 21.71
N TYR A 305 0.87 7.89 21.92
CA TYR A 305 -0.02 7.87 23.08
C TYR A 305 0.11 6.52 23.81
N ASP A 306 0.47 6.57 25.09
CA ASP A 306 0.67 5.39 25.95
C ASP A 306 -0.59 4.99 26.76
N GLY A 307 -1.75 5.57 26.42
CA GLY A 307 -2.99 5.44 27.19
C GLY A 307 -3.18 6.51 28.27
N ALA A 308 -2.15 7.28 28.61
CA ALA A 308 -2.22 8.35 29.61
C ALA A 308 -1.65 9.69 29.10
N SER A 309 -0.55 9.66 28.36
CA SER A 309 0.25 10.82 27.97
C SER A 309 0.63 10.78 26.49
N TRP A 310 0.80 11.98 25.93
CA TRP A 310 1.22 12.19 24.55
C TRP A 310 2.71 12.55 24.50
N GLN A 311 3.43 11.97 23.56
CA GLN A 311 4.78 12.37 23.19
C GLN A 311 4.86 12.60 21.68
N THR A 312 5.37 13.76 21.28
CA THR A 312 5.48 14.14 19.87
C THR A 312 6.92 14.12 19.41
N PHE A 313 7.13 13.63 18.18
CA PHE A 313 8.41 13.59 17.50
C PHE A 313 8.31 14.34 16.17
N THR A 314 9.31 15.18 15.91
CA THR A 314 9.39 16.06 14.75
C THR A 314 10.75 15.92 14.06
N THR A 315 10.98 16.69 13.00
CA THR A 315 12.31 16.87 12.39
C THR A 315 13.39 17.31 13.37
N ASN A 316 13.04 17.99 14.48
CA ASN A 316 14.02 18.33 15.53
C ASN A 316 14.50 17.12 16.33
N ASP A 317 13.72 16.04 16.35
CA ASP A 317 14.01 14.81 17.09
C ASP A 317 14.75 13.77 16.22
N GLY A 318 14.70 13.94 14.89
CA GLY A 318 15.37 13.08 13.92
C GLY A 318 14.44 12.48 12.85
N LEU A 319 13.16 12.85 12.85
CA LEU A 319 12.23 12.50 11.78
C LEU A 319 12.66 13.14 10.45
N ALA A 320 12.46 12.44 9.33
CA ALA A 320 12.87 12.89 8.00
C ALA A 320 12.05 14.10 7.51
N ASP A 321 10.74 14.05 7.72
CA ASP A 321 9.79 15.13 7.51
C ASP A 321 8.69 15.06 8.55
N ASN A 322 8.01 16.18 8.84
CA ASN A 322 6.89 16.22 9.76
C ASN A 322 5.62 15.61 9.15
N GLU A 323 5.49 15.56 7.84
CA GLU A 323 4.35 14.99 7.14
C GLU A 323 4.49 13.46 7.07
N VAL A 324 3.71 12.72 7.87
CA VAL A 324 3.86 11.26 8.07
C VAL A 324 2.63 10.51 7.57
N GLU A 325 2.83 9.75 6.48
CA GLU A 325 1.77 9.05 5.74
C GLU A 325 1.45 7.67 6.31
N ALA A 326 2.47 6.89 6.65
CA ALA A 326 2.31 5.51 7.09
C ALA A 326 3.30 5.14 8.20
N ILE A 327 2.90 4.18 9.04
CA ILE A 327 3.67 3.68 10.17
C ILE A 327 3.63 2.14 10.16
N LEU A 328 4.80 1.52 10.31
CA LEU A 328 4.95 0.07 10.39
C LEU A 328 5.92 -0.28 11.54
N GLN A 329 5.66 -1.39 12.23
CA GLN A 329 6.67 -2.01 13.11
C GLN A 329 7.21 -3.30 12.47
N ASP A 330 8.53 -3.35 12.25
CA ASP A 330 9.18 -4.51 11.62
C ASP A 330 9.29 -5.72 12.55
N GLY A 331 9.70 -6.87 12.02
CA GLY A 331 9.97 -8.10 12.78
C GLY A 331 10.90 -7.90 13.98
N ASP A 332 11.91 -7.04 13.85
CA ASP A 332 12.90 -6.72 14.88
C ASP A 332 12.39 -5.73 15.95
N GLY A 333 11.20 -5.16 15.75
CA GLY A 333 10.54 -4.24 16.68
C GLY A 333 10.84 -2.75 16.41
N ASN A 334 11.58 -2.42 15.36
CA ASN A 334 11.79 -1.02 14.98
C ASN A 334 10.53 -0.45 14.34
N LEU A 335 10.27 0.83 14.62
CA LEU A 335 9.20 1.57 13.96
C LEU A 335 9.75 2.30 12.73
N TRP A 336 8.99 2.22 11.65
CA TRP A 336 9.29 2.84 10.37
C TRP A 336 8.18 3.82 10.02
N PHE A 337 8.58 5.01 9.58
CA PHE A 337 7.69 6.12 9.28
C PHE A 337 7.93 6.57 7.83
N ALA A 338 6.89 6.48 7.01
CA ALA A 338 6.87 7.00 5.65
C ALA A 338 6.57 8.49 5.72
N THR A 339 7.43 9.31 5.12
CA THR A 339 7.30 10.77 5.20
C THR A 339 7.48 11.41 3.82
N TRP A 340 7.12 12.68 3.69
CA TRP A 340 7.27 13.42 2.44
C TRP A 340 8.72 13.73 2.05
N ALA A 341 9.72 13.50 2.92
CA ALA A 341 11.14 13.71 2.61
C ALA A 341 12.04 12.51 2.91
N GLY A 342 11.46 11.31 3.07
CA GLY A 342 12.17 10.04 3.15
C GLY A 342 11.50 9.05 4.09
N VAL A 343 12.28 8.09 4.55
CA VAL A 343 11.85 7.11 5.56
C VAL A 343 12.62 7.35 6.84
N SER A 344 11.94 7.32 7.98
CA SER A 344 12.60 7.33 9.30
C SER A 344 12.43 5.99 10.00
N ARG A 345 13.51 5.47 10.57
CA ARG A 345 13.50 4.32 11.47
C ARG A 345 13.76 4.78 12.90
N TYR A 346 12.98 4.27 13.85
CA TYR A 346 13.13 4.48 15.27
C TYR A 346 13.27 3.15 16.00
N ASP A 347 14.38 2.97 16.72
CA ASP A 347 14.69 1.74 17.48
C ASP A 347 14.19 1.80 18.94
N GLY A 348 13.36 2.79 19.28
CA GLY A 348 12.93 3.08 20.65
C GLY A 348 13.86 4.05 21.39
N THR A 349 15.04 4.35 20.85
CA THR A 349 16.03 5.26 21.45
C THR A 349 16.54 6.31 20.45
N SER A 350 16.84 5.89 19.22
CA SER A 350 17.54 6.67 18.21
C SER A 350 16.78 6.67 16.89
N TRP A 351 16.93 7.77 16.16
CA TRP A 351 16.37 7.95 14.82
C TRP A 351 17.45 7.73 13.75
N GLN A 352 17.06 7.08 12.66
CA GLN A 352 17.84 6.98 11.44
C GLN A 352 16.97 7.30 10.23
N THR A 353 17.40 8.26 9.41
CA THR A 353 16.70 8.64 8.18
C THR A 353 17.35 8.02 6.96
N PHE A 354 16.52 7.56 6.02
CA PHE A 354 16.92 7.07 4.72
C PHE A 354 16.27 7.92 3.63
N THR A 355 17.08 8.35 2.66
CA THR A 355 16.68 9.23 1.57
C THR A 355 17.07 8.62 0.22
N THR A 356 16.84 9.36 -0.87
CA THR A 356 17.32 8.99 -2.21
C THR A 356 18.85 8.84 -2.30
N LYS A 357 19.61 9.43 -1.35
CA LYS A 357 21.07 9.24 -1.27
C LYS A 357 21.46 7.86 -0.74
N ASP A 358 20.59 7.25 0.05
CA ASP A 358 20.82 5.94 0.68
C ASP A 358 20.32 4.79 -0.21
N GLY A 359 19.45 5.11 -1.17
CA GLY A 359 18.94 4.17 -2.16
C GLY A 359 17.43 4.12 -2.24
N LEU A 360 16.69 5.07 -1.65
CA LEU A 360 15.24 5.19 -1.82
C LEU A 360 14.88 5.69 -3.24
N ALA A 361 13.78 5.20 -3.82
CA ALA A 361 13.38 5.53 -5.19
C ALA A 361 12.95 6.99 -5.36
N ASN A 362 12.24 7.53 -4.37
CA ASN A 362 11.82 8.93 -4.29
C ASN A 362 11.76 9.35 -2.82
N TYR A 363 11.87 10.65 -2.56
CA TYR A 363 11.82 11.22 -1.22
C TYR A 363 10.41 11.24 -0.64
N GLU A 364 9.35 11.34 -1.44
CA GLU A 364 7.97 11.24 -0.95
C GLU A 364 7.56 9.76 -0.84
N VAL A 365 7.45 9.28 0.40
CA VAL A 365 7.09 7.90 0.73
C VAL A 365 5.65 7.87 1.22
N THR A 366 4.86 7.00 0.63
CA THR A 366 3.41 6.92 0.80
C THR A 366 2.98 5.73 1.65
N ASP A 367 3.72 4.61 1.60
CA ASP A 367 3.35 3.40 2.34
C ASP A 367 4.55 2.49 2.64
N ILE A 368 4.38 1.59 3.62
CA ILE A 368 5.40 0.61 4.05
C ILE A 368 4.77 -0.76 4.29
N LEU A 369 5.40 -1.81 3.76
CA LEU A 369 5.01 -3.21 3.95
C LEU A 369 6.22 -4.06 4.33
N GLU A 370 6.03 -5.04 5.23
CA GLU A 370 7.01 -6.11 5.46
C GLU A 370 6.56 -7.40 4.77
N ASP A 371 7.45 -8.02 3.98
CA ASP A 371 7.19 -9.33 3.39
C ASP A 371 7.55 -10.49 4.34
N ARG A 372 7.24 -11.73 3.93
CA ARG A 372 7.46 -12.93 4.76
C ARG A 372 8.94 -13.25 5.00
N ASP A 373 9.84 -12.72 4.19
CA ASP A 373 11.28 -12.88 4.33
C ASP A 373 11.89 -11.76 5.19
N GLY A 374 11.07 -10.83 5.69
CA GLY A 374 11.48 -9.69 6.51
C GLY A 374 12.01 -8.51 5.71
N ASN A 375 11.81 -8.49 4.38
CA ASN A 375 12.18 -7.31 3.61
C ASN A 375 11.09 -6.24 3.74
N LEU A 376 11.53 -4.99 3.83
CA LEU A 376 10.64 -3.83 3.85
C LEU A 376 10.47 -3.28 2.45
N TRP A 377 9.24 -3.01 2.05
CA TRP A 377 8.85 -2.43 0.80
C TRP A 377 8.26 -1.04 1.07
N PHE A 378 8.66 -0.05 0.27
CA PHE A 378 8.28 1.35 0.43
C PHE A 378 7.65 1.87 -0.86
N GLY A 379 6.38 2.28 -0.77
CA GLY A 379 5.66 2.94 -1.84
C GLY A 379 6.12 4.39 -1.88
N THR A 380 6.37 4.93 -3.07
CA THR A 380 6.83 6.31 -3.22
C THR A 380 6.18 6.96 -4.43
N TYR A 381 6.30 8.29 -4.55
CA TYR A 381 6.02 9.03 -5.79
C TYR A 381 7.11 8.91 -6.86
N GLY A 382 8.02 7.93 -6.78
CA GLY A 382 8.93 7.55 -7.88
C GLY A 382 8.98 6.06 -8.20
N GLY A 383 8.04 5.27 -7.67
CA GLY A 383 8.02 3.82 -7.74
C GLY A 383 8.14 3.15 -6.37
N VAL A 384 8.73 1.95 -6.31
CA VAL A 384 8.83 1.15 -5.08
C VAL A 384 10.29 0.95 -4.70
N SER A 385 10.59 0.92 -3.41
CA SER A 385 11.92 0.52 -2.90
C SER A 385 11.80 -0.69 -2.00
N ARG A 386 12.72 -1.66 -2.10
CA ARG A 386 12.88 -2.75 -1.12
C ARG A 386 14.15 -2.55 -0.31
N TYR A 387 14.09 -2.83 0.98
CA TYR A 387 15.21 -2.84 1.89
C TYR A 387 15.29 -4.20 2.61
N ASP A 388 16.42 -4.88 2.47
CA ASP A 388 16.66 -6.22 3.06
C ASP A 388 17.32 -6.16 4.47
N GLY A 389 17.32 -4.98 5.10
CA GLY A 389 18.06 -4.71 6.34
C GLY A 389 19.50 -4.28 6.13
N THR A 390 20.04 -4.41 4.91
CA THR A 390 21.43 -4.03 4.58
C THR A 390 21.55 -3.20 3.31
N SER A 391 20.73 -3.49 2.31
CA SER A 391 20.84 -2.94 0.96
C SER A 391 19.48 -2.49 0.44
N TRP A 392 19.51 -1.42 -0.35
CA TRP A 392 18.34 -0.85 -1.01
C TRP A 392 18.28 -1.31 -2.47
N GLN A 393 17.08 -1.63 -2.91
CA GLN A 393 16.75 -1.91 -4.30
C GLN A 393 15.58 -1.04 -4.73
N THR A 394 15.72 -0.29 -5.82
CA THR A 394 14.66 0.59 -6.33
C THR A 394 14.07 0.08 -7.63
N PHE A 395 12.78 0.35 -7.78
CA PHE A 395 11.94 -0.07 -8.88
C PHE A 395 11.26 1.21 -9.39
N THR A 396 11.55 1.64 -10.62
CA THR A 396 11.09 2.94 -11.18
C THR A 396 10.67 2.80 -12.64
N THR A 397 10.13 3.84 -13.27
CA THR A 397 9.59 3.85 -14.65
C THR A 397 10.62 3.67 -15.78
N LYS A 398 11.88 4.06 -15.57
CA LYS A 398 12.98 3.71 -16.49
C LYS A 398 13.29 2.22 -16.51
N ILE A 399 12.81 1.53 -15.49
CA ILE A 399 12.88 0.09 -15.35
C ILE A 399 11.50 -0.55 -15.40
N GLY A 400 10.45 0.27 -15.36
CA GLY A 400 9.13 0.11 -15.91
C GLY A 400 7.93 0.23 -14.96
N LEU A 401 7.87 0.95 -13.83
CA LEU A 401 6.59 1.36 -13.15
C LEU A 401 5.94 2.60 -13.82
N VAL A 402 4.67 3.01 -13.59
CA VAL A 402 4.03 4.33 -13.95
C VAL A 402 2.52 4.38 -13.53
N PRO A 403 2.11 5.16 -12.53
CA PRO A 403 2.65 6.46 -12.32
C PRO A 403 3.64 6.35 -11.21
N ASN A 404 4.34 7.46 -11.07
CA ASN A 404 5.41 7.53 -10.14
C ASN A 404 4.88 7.32 -8.71
N ALA A 405 3.59 7.55 -8.42
CA ALA A 405 2.93 7.31 -7.15
C ALA A 405 2.45 5.86 -6.96
N VAL A 406 2.98 5.17 -5.95
CA VAL A 406 2.41 3.92 -5.42
C VAL A 406 1.75 4.25 -4.08
N PHE A 407 0.44 4.46 -4.07
CA PHE A 407 -0.28 4.94 -2.89
C PHE A 407 -0.49 3.87 -1.82
N ILE A 408 -0.44 2.58 -2.18
CA ILE A 408 -0.72 1.47 -1.26
C ILE A 408 0.18 0.27 -1.58
N LEU A 409 0.90 -0.23 -0.57
CA LEU A 409 1.65 -1.48 -0.56
C LEU A 409 0.94 -2.48 0.35
N GLY A 410 -0.13 -3.08 -0.14
CA GLY A 410 -0.87 -4.09 0.61
C GLY A 410 -2.37 -3.95 0.39
N THR A 411 -3.11 -4.97 0.76
CA THR A 411 -4.55 -4.88 0.83
C THR A 411 -4.94 -3.77 1.79
N VAL A 412 -5.96 -2.97 1.46
CA VAL A 412 -6.90 -2.48 2.46
C VAL A 412 -7.55 -3.72 3.09
N LEU A 413 -6.80 -4.36 3.98
CA LEU A 413 -7.31 -5.11 5.09
C LEU A 413 -7.35 -4.07 6.20
N ILE A 414 -8.54 -3.57 6.43
CA ILE A 414 -8.96 -3.24 7.79
C ILE A 414 -8.39 -4.32 8.73
N PRO A 415 -7.68 -3.92 9.78
CA PRO A 415 -6.47 -4.59 10.28
C PRO A 415 -6.68 -6.08 10.55
N LEU A 416 -6.00 -6.92 9.77
CA LEU A 416 -5.92 -8.35 10.01
C LEU A 416 -4.79 -8.66 11.00
N TYR A 417 -4.96 -8.28 12.27
CA TYR A 417 -4.13 -8.78 13.36
C TYR A 417 -4.83 -9.96 14.05
N PHE A 418 -4.69 -11.15 13.49
CA PHE A 418 -4.98 -12.39 14.20
C PHE A 418 -3.95 -13.46 13.86
N LEU A 419 -2.96 -13.61 14.74
CA LEU A 419 -2.32 -14.88 15.08
C LEU A 419 -1.37 -14.65 16.27
N ILE A 420 -1.85 -14.90 17.49
CA ILE A 420 -1.18 -15.61 18.59
C ILE A 420 -2.23 -15.79 19.70
N SER A 421 -2.81 -16.98 19.79
CA SER A 421 -3.29 -17.59 21.05
C SER A 421 -3.70 -19.05 20.81
N LEU A 422 -2.70 -19.92 20.81
CA LEU A 422 -2.72 -21.20 21.53
C LEU A 422 -1.34 -21.40 22.17
#